data_AF-A0A8T4QJ56-F1
#
_entry.id   AF-A0A8T4QJ56-F1
#
_cell.length_a   1.000
_cell.length_b   1.000
_cell.length_c   1.000
_cell.angle_alpha   90.00
_cell.angle_beta   90.00
_cell.angle_gamma   90.00
#
_symmetry.space_group_name_H-M   'P 1'
#
loop_
_entity.id
_entity.type
_entity.pdbx_description
1 polymer ?
#
loop_
_entity_poly.entity_id
_entity_poly.type
_entity_poly.pdbx_seq_one_letter_code
_entity_poly.pdbx_strand_id
1 'polypeptide(L)'
;MDLPYLANSTFDGIKLVAAVGGSCVIGLTALQICSSKISDQKELEKLIAEESGKLGLKSEVKAFLHDGCKAGAVIHFNDSIPAEIHVGGMFARKGVVRHELYHIYKNHHKHLLTYKSKLARLLNYYLKAEFPAQVYGAFGIKL
;
A
#
# COMPACT_ATOMS: atom_id res chain seq x y z
N MET A 1 -42.97 9.78 -0.85
CA MET A 1 -41.54 9.96 -1.15
C MET A 1 -41.24 9.01 -2.29
N ASP A 2 -40.94 9.55 -3.46
CA ASP A 2 -41.05 8.78 -4.71
C ASP A 2 -39.78 7.96 -4.96
N LEU A 3 -39.96 6.70 -5.39
CA LEU A 3 -38.88 5.76 -5.70
C LEU A 3 -37.74 6.36 -6.57
N PRO A 4 -38.02 7.17 -7.60
CA PRO A 4 -36.99 7.79 -8.43
C PRO A 4 -36.10 8.78 -7.67
N TYR A 5 -36.68 9.50 -6.70
CA TYR A 5 -35.94 10.46 -5.87
C TYR A 5 -34.99 9.73 -4.90
N LEU A 6 -35.45 8.64 -4.28
CA LEU A 6 -34.62 7.78 -3.44
C LEU A 6 -33.48 7.13 -4.23
N ALA A 7 -33.76 6.67 -5.46
CA ALA A 7 -32.73 6.11 -6.33
C ALA A 7 -31.67 7.16 -6.70
N ASN A 8 -32.06 8.35 -7.16
CA ASN A 8 -31.10 9.42 -7.50
C ASN A 8 -30.26 9.86 -6.30
N SER A 9 -30.88 10.09 -5.14
CA SER A 9 -30.17 10.46 -3.92
C SER A 9 -29.16 9.37 -3.48
N THR A 10 -29.54 8.09 -3.63
CA THR A 10 -28.64 6.96 -3.37
C THR A 10 -27.46 6.93 -4.34
N PHE A 11 -27.70 7.15 -5.64
CA PHE A 11 -26.63 7.20 -6.65
C PHE A 11 -25.68 8.38 -6.42
N ASP A 12 -26.19 9.54 -6.06
CA ASP A 12 -25.34 10.71 -5.78
C ASP A 12 -24.54 10.54 -4.50
N GLY A 13 -25.10 9.89 -3.48
CA GLY A 13 -24.37 9.46 -2.29
C GLY A 13 -23.22 8.49 -2.62
N ILE A 14 -23.46 7.50 -3.49
CA ILE A 14 -22.42 6.55 -3.93
C ILE A 14 -21.31 7.27 -4.69
N LYS A 15 -21.64 8.18 -5.61
CA LYS A 15 -20.65 8.99 -6.34
C LYS A 15 -19.80 9.82 -5.40
N LEU A 16 -20.41 10.45 -4.39
CA LEU A 16 -19.68 11.25 -3.41
C LEU A 16 -18.70 10.39 -2.59
N VAL A 17 -19.16 9.23 -2.11
CA VAL A 17 -18.29 8.28 -1.39
C VAL A 17 -17.13 7.81 -2.28
N ALA A 18 -17.40 7.51 -3.55
CA ALA A 18 -16.36 7.13 -4.50
C ALA A 18 -15.37 8.26 -4.77
N ALA A 19 -15.84 9.50 -4.91
CA ALA A 19 -15.01 10.68 -5.15
C ALA A 19 -14.13 11.01 -3.94
N VAL A 20 -14.69 10.98 -2.73
CA VAL A 20 -13.97 11.23 -1.47
C VAL A 20 -12.99 10.09 -1.17
N GLY A 21 -13.40 8.83 -1.36
CA GLY A 21 -12.51 7.68 -1.19
C GLY A 21 -11.35 7.71 -2.18
N GLY A 22 -11.63 7.97 -3.46
CA GLY A 22 -10.63 8.06 -4.52
C GLY A 22 -9.64 9.20 -4.29
N SER A 23 -10.14 10.40 -3.94
CA SER A 23 -9.27 11.55 -3.64
C SER A 23 -8.39 11.32 -2.42
N CYS A 24 -8.88 10.61 -1.40
CA CYS A 24 -8.11 10.24 -0.22
C CYS A 24 -6.93 9.32 -0.58
N VAL A 25 -7.16 8.27 -1.39
CA VAL A 25 -6.08 7.36 -1.84
C VAL A 25 -5.05 8.12 -2.66
N ILE A 26 -5.49 8.94 -3.62
CA ILE A 26 -4.58 9.77 -4.44
C ILE A 26 -3.75 10.71 -3.56
N GLY A 27 -4.37 11.35 -2.57
CA GLY A 27 -3.68 12.23 -1.63
C GLY A 27 -2.61 11.49 -0.81
N LEU A 28 -2.93 10.30 -0.29
CA LEU A 28 -1.97 9.48 0.45
C LEU A 28 -0.80 9.01 -0.42
N THR A 29 -1.07 8.61 -1.67
CA THR A 29 -0.02 8.26 -2.64
C THR A 29 0.88 9.46 -2.97
N ALA A 30 0.29 10.64 -3.16
CA ALA A 30 1.06 11.86 -3.40
C ALA A 30 1.99 12.19 -2.22
N LEU A 31 1.50 12.06 -0.98
CA LEU A 31 2.32 12.25 0.23
C LEU A 31 3.50 11.27 0.30
N GLN A 32 3.30 10.02 -0.11
CA GLN A 32 4.39 9.04 -0.19
C GLN A 32 5.44 9.41 -1.23
N ILE A 33 5.01 9.82 -2.43
CA ILE A 33 5.94 10.23 -3.51
C ILE A 33 6.69 11.52 -3.13
N CYS A 34 6.06 12.41 -2.36
CA CYS A 34 6.69 13.62 -1.84
C CYS A 34 7.62 13.38 -0.66
N SER A 35 7.69 12.16 -0.11
CA SER A 35 8.62 11.84 0.97
C SER A 35 10.08 11.91 0.51
N SER A 36 11.01 11.87 1.46
CA SER A 36 12.45 11.93 1.16
C SER A 36 12.85 10.86 0.16
N LYS A 37 13.68 11.25 -0.82
CA LYS A 37 14.27 10.32 -1.79
C LYS A 37 15.29 9.43 -1.09
N ILE A 38 15.31 8.16 -1.46
CA ILE A 38 16.33 7.19 -1.09
C ILE A 38 17.44 7.31 -2.14
N SER A 39 18.63 7.66 -1.69
CA SER A 39 19.72 8.02 -2.60
C SER A 39 20.66 6.85 -2.90
N ASP A 40 20.72 5.88 -2.00
CA ASP A 40 21.59 4.71 -2.12
C ASP A 40 21.01 3.48 -1.42
N GLN A 41 21.61 2.33 -1.71
CA GLN A 41 21.21 1.02 -1.20
C GLN A 41 21.38 0.90 0.33
N LYS A 42 22.37 1.57 0.93
CA LYS A 42 22.61 1.52 2.38
C LYS A 42 21.53 2.31 3.13
N GLU A 43 21.09 3.44 2.58
CA GLU A 43 19.94 4.19 3.09
C GLU A 43 18.67 3.35 3.04
N LEU A 44 18.45 2.62 1.94
CA LEU A 44 17.32 1.69 1.79
C LEU A 44 17.33 0.61 2.87
N GLU A 45 18.44 -0.08 3.05
CA GLU A 45 18.60 -1.16 4.04
C GLU A 45 18.39 -0.66 5.47
N LYS A 46 18.92 0.52 5.80
CA LYS A 46 18.71 1.16 7.10
C LYS A 46 17.23 1.44 7.34
N LEU A 47 16.55 2.01 6.34
CA LEU A 47 15.11 2.28 6.44
C LEU A 47 14.31 0.98 6.63
N ILE A 48 14.66 -0.08 5.89
CA ILE A 48 14.02 -1.40 6.01
C ILE A 48 14.18 -1.93 7.43
N ALA A 49 15.39 -1.90 8.00
CA ALA A 49 15.63 -2.37 9.35
C ALA A 49 14.83 -1.58 10.40
N GLU A 50 14.82 -0.24 10.29
CA GLU A 50 14.07 0.63 11.19
C GLU A 50 12.56 0.38 11.15
N GLU A 51 11.97 0.38 9.95
CA GLU A 51 10.52 0.23 9.79
C GLU A 51 10.08 -1.21 10.05
N SER A 52 10.89 -2.22 9.70
CA SER A 52 10.64 -3.62 10.05
C SER A 52 10.60 -3.81 11.57
N GLY A 53 11.51 -3.15 12.30
CA GLY A 53 11.51 -3.12 13.76
C GLY A 53 10.23 -2.52 14.34
N LYS A 54 9.74 -1.40 13.77
CA LYS A 54 8.47 -0.78 14.19
C LYS A 54 7.25 -1.67 13.91
N LEU A 55 7.27 -2.40 12.80
CA LEU A 55 6.18 -3.32 12.43
C LEU A 55 6.22 -4.63 13.21
N GLY A 56 7.40 -5.01 13.72
CA GLY A 56 7.64 -6.30 14.37
C GLY A 56 7.73 -7.45 13.37
N LEU A 57 8.31 -7.20 12.19
CA LEU A 57 8.55 -8.23 11.19
C LEU A 57 9.55 -9.26 11.71
N LYS A 58 9.18 -10.55 11.66
CA LYS A 58 10.03 -11.66 12.13
C LYS A 58 10.99 -12.19 11.07
N SER A 59 10.62 -12.00 9.80
CA SER A 59 11.40 -12.47 8.66
C SER A 59 12.24 -11.34 8.10
N GLU A 60 13.44 -11.67 7.64
CA GLU A 60 14.30 -10.73 6.92
C GLU A 60 13.59 -10.25 5.64
N VAL A 61 13.71 -8.94 5.36
CA VAL A 61 13.24 -8.33 4.12
C VAL A 61 14.46 -7.83 3.37
N LYS A 62 14.69 -8.39 2.19
CA LYS A 62 15.69 -7.88 1.25
C LYS A 62 15.08 -6.73 0.47
N ALA A 63 15.90 -5.73 0.14
CA ALA A 63 15.45 -4.62 -0.66
C ALA A 63 16.49 -4.27 -1.71
N PHE A 64 16.02 -3.82 -2.87
CA PHE A 64 16.87 -3.52 -4.01
C PHE A 64 16.48 -2.17 -4.58
N LEU A 65 17.46 -1.27 -4.65
CA LEU A 65 17.34 0.02 -5.33
C LEU A 65 17.66 -0.15 -6.83
N HIS A 66 16.80 0.38 -7.68
CA HIS A 66 16.93 0.34 -9.14
C HIS A 66 17.00 1.76 -9.70
N ASP A 67 17.71 1.92 -10.81
CA ASP A 67 17.79 3.22 -11.50
C ASP A 67 16.46 3.59 -12.20
N GLY A 68 15.76 2.59 -12.73
CA GLY A 68 14.47 2.77 -13.42
C GLY A 68 13.28 2.93 -12.47
N CYS A 69 12.18 3.50 -12.97
CA CYS A 69 10.92 3.58 -12.22
C CYS A 69 10.40 2.17 -11.86
N LYS A 70 10.49 1.83 -10.57
CA LYS A 70 10.03 0.55 -10.04
C LYS A 70 9.49 0.76 -8.63
N ALA A 71 8.37 0.11 -8.31
CA ALA A 71 7.80 0.06 -6.97
C ALA A 71 7.06 -1.26 -6.81
N GLY A 72 7.39 -2.03 -5.78
CA GLY A 72 6.63 -3.23 -5.44
C GLY A 72 7.36 -4.15 -4.45
N ALA A 73 6.57 -4.83 -3.63
CA ALA A 73 6.99 -5.96 -2.82
C ALA A 73 6.64 -7.31 -3.46
N VAL A 74 7.52 -8.28 -3.26
CA VAL A 74 7.31 -9.70 -3.53
C VAL A 74 7.42 -10.45 -2.21
N ILE A 75 6.40 -11.23 -1.88
CA ILE A 75 6.42 -12.09 -0.69
C ILE A 75 6.58 -13.53 -1.15
N HIS A 76 7.66 -14.17 -0.71
CA HIS A 76 7.91 -15.57 -1.03
C HIS A 76 7.09 -16.45 -0.07
N PHE A 77 6.34 -17.41 -0.62
CA PHE A 77 5.40 -18.24 0.14
C PHE A 77 6.03 -19.21 1.14
N ASN A 78 7.35 -19.37 1.08
CA ASN A 78 8.09 -20.23 1.98
C ASN A 78 8.75 -19.34 3.04
N ASP A 79 8.43 -19.53 4.32
CA ASP A 79 8.94 -18.72 5.45
C ASP A 79 10.48 -18.75 5.55
N SER A 80 11.14 -19.66 4.83
CA SER A 80 12.60 -19.76 4.69
C SER A 80 13.21 -18.79 3.68
N ILE A 81 12.41 -18.14 2.83
CA ILE A 81 12.89 -17.18 1.82
C ILE A 81 12.47 -15.76 2.26
N PRO A 82 13.42 -14.82 2.38
CA PRO A 82 13.11 -13.45 2.75
C PRO A 82 12.20 -12.79 1.72
N ALA A 83 11.29 -11.92 2.17
CA ALA A 83 10.50 -11.10 1.27
C ALA A 83 11.41 -10.07 0.57
N GLU A 84 11.04 -9.65 -0.63
CA GLU A 84 11.84 -8.71 -1.43
C GLU A 84 11.06 -7.42 -1.73
N ILE A 85 11.71 -6.27 -1.58
CA ILE A 85 11.17 -4.97 -2.00
C ILE A 85 12.04 -4.43 -3.13
N HIS A 86 11.42 -3.98 -4.21
CA HIS A 86 12.10 -3.31 -5.31
C HIS A 86 11.57 -1.89 -5.46
N VAL A 87 12.45 -0.91 -5.32
CA VAL A 87 12.12 0.51 -5.49
C VAL A 87 13.11 1.20 -6.41
N GLY A 88 12.68 2.19 -7.18
CA GLY A 88 13.54 2.88 -8.14
C GLY A 88 12.90 4.09 -8.80
N GLY A 89 13.74 4.92 -9.43
CA GLY A 89 13.31 6.13 -10.13
C GLY A 89 12.54 7.09 -9.22
N MET A 90 11.35 7.54 -9.66
CA MET A 90 10.52 8.47 -8.88
C MET A 90 9.96 7.85 -7.59
N PHE A 91 9.91 6.52 -7.51
CA PHE A 91 9.36 5.75 -6.40
C PHE A 91 10.42 5.29 -5.40
N ALA A 92 11.70 5.63 -5.60
CA ALA A 92 12.76 5.48 -4.61
C ALA A 92 12.56 6.47 -3.46
N ARG A 93 11.50 6.28 -2.67
CA ARG A 93 10.96 7.23 -1.70
C ARG A 93 10.65 6.48 -0.41
N LYS A 94 10.93 7.09 0.74
CA LYS A 94 10.73 6.43 2.05
C LYS A 94 9.29 5.99 2.28
N GLY A 95 8.33 6.82 1.86
CA GLY A 95 6.91 6.52 1.98
C GLY A 95 6.47 5.31 1.16
N VAL A 96 7.06 5.12 -0.04
CA VAL A 96 6.80 3.94 -0.88
C VAL A 96 7.35 2.68 -0.22
N VAL A 97 8.57 2.74 0.32
CA VAL A 97 9.15 1.58 1.04
C VAL A 97 8.31 1.18 2.25
N ARG A 98 7.81 2.16 3.02
CA ARG A 98 6.88 1.92 4.14
C ARG A 98 5.59 1.26 3.67
N HIS A 99 5.00 1.75 2.58
CA HIS A 99 3.80 1.17 1.99
C HIS A 99 4.01 -0.31 1.65
N GLU A 100 5.08 -0.63 0.94
CA GLU A 100 5.44 -2.01 0.57
C GLU A 100 5.72 -2.91 1.79
N LEU A 101 6.46 -2.41 2.79
CA LEU A 101 6.70 -3.13 4.04
C LEU A 101 5.41 -3.45 4.80
N TYR A 102 4.41 -2.57 4.75
CA TYR A 102 3.14 -2.82 5.40
C TYR A 102 2.37 -3.97 4.75
N HIS A 103 2.45 -4.11 3.42
CA HIS A 103 1.89 -5.26 2.70
C HIS A 103 2.55 -6.58 3.11
N ILE A 104 3.86 -6.58 3.32
CA ILE A 104 4.61 -7.73 3.87
C ILE A 104 4.13 -8.04 5.29
N TYR A 105 4.05 -7.03 6.16
CA TYR A 105 3.64 -7.19 7.55
C TYR A 105 2.24 -7.79 7.71
N LYS A 106 1.25 -7.31 6.96
CA LYS A 106 -0.12 -7.81 7.03
C LYS A 106 -0.37 -9.04 6.14
N ASN A 107 0.65 -9.52 5.43
CA ASN A 107 0.54 -10.68 4.56
C ASN A 107 -0.57 -10.53 3.49
N HIS A 108 -0.75 -9.31 2.97
CA HIS A 108 -1.92 -8.95 2.16
C HIS A 108 -2.09 -9.77 0.87
N HIS A 109 -1.02 -10.44 0.40
CA HIS A 109 -1.08 -11.32 -0.76
C HIS A 109 -2.03 -12.53 -0.58
N LYS A 110 -2.29 -12.98 0.67
CA LYS A 110 -3.20 -14.12 0.94
C LYS A 110 -4.68 -13.74 0.86
N HIS A 111 -5.03 -12.46 0.95
CA HIS A 111 -6.40 -11.99 1.09
C HIS A 111 -7.15 -11.76 -0.25
N LEU A 112 -6.51 -12.00 -1.39
CA LEU A 112 -7.11 -11.79 -2.71
C LEU A 112 -8.00 -12.95 -3.21
N LEU A 113 -8.12 -14.05 -2.48
CA LEU A 113 -8.74 -15.28 -3.03
C LEU A 113 -10.17 -15.59 -2.52
N THR A 114 -10.76 -14.78 -1.63
CA THR A 114 -12.01 -15.15 -0.92
C THR A 114 -13.33 -14.62 -1.50
N TYR A 115 -13.35 -13.92 -2.64
CA TYR A 115 -14.57 -13.26 -3.16
C TYR A 115 -14.99 -13.72 -4.56
N LYS A 116 -16.31 -13.92 -4.74
CA LYS A 116 -16.92 -14.43 -5.99
C LYS A 116 -16.95 -13.41 -7.14
N SER A 117 -17.00 -12.10 -6.87
CA SER A 117 -17.04 -11.06 -7.92
C SER A 117 -15.75 -10.25 -8.01
N LYS A 118 -15.31 -9.93 -9.23
CA LYS A 118 -14.07 -9.17 -9.48
C LYS A 118 -14.10 -7.77 -8.84
N LEU A 119 -15.26 -7.09 -8.89
CA LEU A 119 -15.42 -5.75 -8.33
C LEU A 119 -15.36 -5.76 -6.79
N ALA A 120 -16.04 -6.71 -6.13
CA ALA A 120 -15.98 -6.82 -4.68
C ALA A 120 -14.56 -7.16 -4.19
N ARG A 121 -13.84 -8.03 -4.92
CA ARG A 121 -12.43 -8.31 -4.65
C ARG A 121 -11.56 -7.06 -4.76
N LEU A 122 -11.75 -6.27 -5.83
CA LEU A 122 -10.99 -5.05 -6.06
C LEU A 122 -11.24 -4.01 -4.98
N LEU A 123 -12.51 -3.71 -4.68
CA LEU A 123 -12.88 -2.74 -3.63
C LEU A 123 -12.36 -3.16 -2.26
N ASN A 124 -12.48 -4.45 -1.94
CA ASN A 124 -12.03 -4.96 -0.66
C ASN A 124 -10.50 -4.96 -0.54
N TYR A 125 -9.78 -5.25 -1.63
CA TYR A 125 -8.34 -5.07 -1.68
C TYR A 125 -7.96 -3.61 -1.43
N TYR A 126 -8.60 -2.66 -2.11
CA TYR A 126 -8.29 -1.25 -1.90
C TYR A 126 -8.61 -0.77 -0.48
N LEU A 127 -9.71 -1.22 0.12
CA LEU A 127 -10.12 -0.77 1.44
C LEU A 127 -9.38 -1.46 2.59
N LYS A 128 -9.11 -2.77 2.49
CA LYS A 128 -8.49 -3.53 3.58
C LYS A 128 -7.00 -3.68 3.45
N ALA A 129 -6.47 -3.71 2.23
CA ALA A 129 -5.04 -3.88 2.00
C ALA A 129 -4.35 -2.55 1.68
N GLU A 130 -4.79 -1.87 0.61
CA GLU A 130 -4.14 -0.64 0.14
C GLU A 130 -4.32 0.51 1.12
N PHE A 131 -5.55 0.82 1.55
CA PHE A 131 -5.79 2.02 2.36
C PHE A 131 -4.95 2.05 3.65
N PRO A 132 -4.89 0.98 4.48
CA PRO A 132 -4.02 0.96 5.65
C PRO A 132 -2.53 1.04 5.28
N ALA A 133 -2.10 0.40 4.18
CA ALA A 133 -0.74 0.49 3.69
C ALA A 133 -0.39 1.91 3.20
N GLN A 134 -1.36 2.61 2.60
CA GLN A 134 -1.21 3.98 2.11
C GLN A 134 -1.11 4.98 3.27
N VAL A 135 -1.88 4.77 4.35
CA VAL A 135 -1.78 5.54 5.59
C VAL A 135 -0.42 5.32 6.26
N TYR A 136 0.01 4.05 6.38
CA TYR A 136 1.33 3.75 6.94
C TYR A 136 2.46 4.31 6.06
N GLY A 137 2.32 4.22 4.74
CA GLY A 137 3.27 4.82 3.79
C GLY A 137 3.42 6.32 3.98
N ALA A 138 2.30 7.04 4.10
CA ALA A 138 2.29 8.49 4.23
C ALA A 138 2.79 8.97 5.60
N PHE A 139 2.38 8.31 6.69
CA PHE A 139 2.57 8.84 8.05
C PHE A 139 3.39 7.95 8.99
N GLY A 140 3.63 6.69 8.64
CA GLY A 140 4.22 5.69 9.54
C GLY A 140 3.27 5.23 10.65
N ILE A 141 1.97 5.52 10.52
CA ILE A 141 0.94 5.15 11.52
C ILE A 141 0.40 3.75 11.22
N LYS A 142 0.54 2.84 12.18
CA LYS A 142 0.06 1.47 12.09
C LYS A 142 -1.44 1.41 12.39
N LEU A 143 -2.21 0.95 11.40
CA LEU A 143 -3.63 0.60 11.53
C LEU A 143 -3.85 -0.91 11.66
#